data_AF-A0A496AMB7-F1
#
_entry.id   AF-A0A496AMB7-F1
#
_cell.length_a   1.000
_cell.length_b   1.000
_cell.length_c   1.000
_cell.angle_alpha   90.00
_cell.angle_beta   90.00
_cell.angle_gamma   90.00
#
_symmetry.space_group_name_H-M   'P 1'
#
loop_
_entity.id
_entity.type
_entity.pdbx_description
1 polymer ?
#
loop_
_entity_poly.entity_id
_entity_poly.type
_entity_poly.pdbx_seq_one_letter_code
_entity_poly.pdbx_strand_id
1 'polypeptide(L)'
;MVSSSLGQTGENDADVNGDGEVNIQDLVAGTAALGEVAAAPAALRQQGAAHLTQEEVQHWLTQAQQVNLTDATSLRGIRYLEQLLSALTPKETALLANYPNPFNPETWIPYQLAKPTDVSISIYAVDGTLVRTLDLGYQPAGIY
;
A
#
# COMPACT_ATOMS: atom_id res chain seq x y z
N MET A 1 4.35 -6.32 -13.19
CA MET A 1 3.19 -5.57 -12.67
C MET A 1 3.32 -4.15 -13.19
N VAL A 2 2.25 -3.56 -13.73
CA VAL A 2 2.26 -2.21 -14.34
C VAL A 2 2.88 -1.14 -13.42
N SER A 3 2.74 -1.32 -12.09
CA SER A 3 3.30 -0.44 -11.06
C SER A 3 4.83 -0.28 -11.07
N SER A 4 5.59 -1.27 -11.54
CA SER A 4 7.07 -1.22 -11.59
C SER A 4 7.64 -0.63 -12.88
N SER A 5 6.79 -0.34 -13.87
CA SER A 5 7.19 0.03 -15.24
C SER A 5 6.73 1.43 -15.67
N LEU A 6 6.14 2.21 -14.77
CA LEU A 6 5.65 3.56 -15.03
C LEU A 6 6.78 4.47 -15.55
N GLY A 7 6.56 5.12 -16.70
CA GLY A 7 7.53 6.00 -17.36
C GLY A 7 8.42 5.33 -18.42
N GLN A 8 8.14 4.07 -18.78
CA GLN A 8 8.78 3.40 -19.93
C GLN A 8 8.01 3.68 -21.22
N THR A 9 8.73 3.88 -22.33
CA THR A 9 8.16 4.12 -23.67
C THR A 9 8.50 2.96 -24.62
N GLY A 10 7.56 2.53 -25.44
CA GLY A 10 7.71 1.40 -26.37
C GLY A 10 6.81 0.21 -26.03
N GLU A 11 6.88 -0.86 -26.83
CA GLU A 11 6.06 -2.08 -26.65
C GLU A 11 6.33 -2.68 -25.25
N ASN A 12 5.33 -2.61 -24.37
CA ASN A 12 5.46 -3.01 -22.97
C ASN A 12 4.19 -3.74 -22.52
N ASP A 13 4.33 -4.89 -21.85
CA ASP A 13 3.20 -5.62 -21.25
C ASP A 13 2.44 -4.79 -20.18
N ALA A 14 3.01 -3.66 -19.77
CA ALA A 14 2.42 -2.69 -18.87
C ALA A 14 1.56 -1.62 -19.56
N ASP A 15 1.66 -1.43 -20.88
CA ASP A 15 0.79 -0.58 -21.69
C ASP A 15 -0.46 -1.38 -22.06
N VAL A 16 -1.49 -1.29 -21.21
CA VAL A 16 -2.72 -2.09 -21.37
C VAL A 16 -3.77 -1.37 -22.21
N ASN A 17 -3.64 -0.05 -22.40
CA ASN A 17 -4.55 0.72 -23.25
C ASN A 17 -4.03 0.84 -24.71
N GLY A 18 -2.78 0.47 -24.96
CA GLY A 18 -2.14 0.42 -26.27
C GLY A 18 -1.76 1.78 -26.83
N ASP A 19 -1.54 2.78 -25.96
CA ASP A 19 -1.21 4.16 -26.37
C ASP A 19 0.31 4.40 -26.57
N GLY A 20 1.14 3.41 -26.24
CA GLY A 20 2.60 3.44 -26.38
C GLY A 20 3.34 4.09 -25.20
N GLU A 21 2.62 4.56 -24.18
CA GLU A 21 3.16 5.22 -22.98
C GLU A 21 2.67 4.53 -21.70
N VAL A 22 3.54 3.85 -20.95
CA VAL A 22 3.14 3.24 -19.68
C VAL A 22 2.87 4.29 -18.61
N ASN A 23 1.58 4.57 -18.33
CA ASN A 23 1.14 5.65 -17.47
C ASN A 23 -0.03 5.27 -16.54
N ILE A 24 -0.62 6.26 -15.84
CA ILE A 24 -1.69 6.02 -14.87
C ILE A 24 -2.96 5.44 -15.54
N GLN A 25 -3.20 5.75 -16.80
CA GLN A 25 -4.32 5.24 -17.57
C GLN A 25 -4.22 3.72 -17.73
N ASP A 26 -3.01 3.17 -17.89
CA ASP A 26 -2.79 1.74 -17.93
C ASP A 26 -3.11 1.05 -16.62
N LEU A 27 -2.67 1.64 -15.50
CA LEU A 27 -2.98 1.09 -14.19
C LEU A 27 -4.50 1.13 -13.93
N VAL A 28 -5.16 2.23 -14.27
CA VAL A 28 -6.61 2.39 -14.10
C VAL A 28 -7.38 1.40 -15.00
N ALA A 29 -6.95 1.21 -16.25
CA ALA A 29 -7.53 0.22 -17.16
C ALA A 29 -7.30 -1.22 -16.66
N GLY A 30 -6.09 -1.54 -16.20
CA GLY A 30 -5.74 -2.85 -15.65
C GLY A 30 -6.48 -3.19 -14.35
N THR A 31 -6.62 -2.22 -13.44
CA THR A 31 -7.39 -2.41 -12.18
C THR A 31 -8.89 -2.56 -12.42
N ALA A 32 -9.45 -1.89 -13.42
CA ALA A 32 -10.84 -2.08 -13.82
C ALA A 32 -11.14 -3.54 -14.24
N ALA A 33 -10.16 -4.24 -14.82
CA ALA A 33 -10.27 -5.66 -15.15
C ALA A 33 -10.13 -6.59 -13.93
N LEU A 34 -9.36 -6.20 -12.90
CA LEU A 34 -9.16 -6.98 -11.67
C LEU A 34 -10.39 -6.98 -10.74
N GLY A 35 -11.28 -5.98 -10.86
CA GLY A 35 -12.53 -5.90 -10.13
C GLY A 35 -13.48 -7.09 -10.32
N GLU A 36 -13.26 -7.95 -11.33
CA GLU A 36 -14.05 -9.16 -11.56
C GLU A 36 -13.55 -10.40 -10.78
N VAL A 37 -12.32 -10.39 -10.21
CA VAL A 37 -11.65 -11.63 -9.73
C VAL A 37 -11.32 -11.63 -8.22
N ALA A 38 -11.48 -10.52 -7.50
CA ALA A 38 -10.92 -10.38 -6.14
C ALA A 38 -11.80 -10.95 -5.00
N ALA A 39 -11.83 -12.28 -4.86
CA ALA A 39 -12.23 -12.97 -3.63
C ALA A 39 -11.11 -13.95 -3.19
N ALA A 40 -10.11 -13.47 -2.44
CA ALA A 40 -9.13 -14.34 -1.79
C ALA A 40 -8.52 -13.69 -0.52
N PRO A 41 -8.14 -14.49 0.50
CA PRO A 41 -8.10 -14.09 1.91
C PRO A 41 -6.86 -13.25 2.29
N ALA A 42 -7.05 -12.33 3.23
CA ALA A 42 -6.09 -11.32 3.69
C ALA A 42 -4.80 -11.85 4.38
N ALA A 43 -4.65 -13.15 4.60
CA ALA A 43 -3.60 -13.71 5.46
C ALA A 43 -2.24 -13.98 4.77
N LEU A 44 -2.12 -13.81 3.45
CA LEU A 44 -0.90 -14.17 2.68
C LEU A 44 -0.16 -12.97 2.07
N ARG A 45 -0.54 -11.72 2.39
CA ARG A 45 0.05 -10.53 1.75
C ARG A 45 1.50 -10.21 2.14
N GLN A 46 2.04 -10.75 3.24
CA GLN A 46 3.31 -10.30 3.80
C GLN A 46 4.58 -10.89 3.16
N GLN A 47 4.50 -11.76 2.17
CA GLN A 47 5.69 -12.32 1.52
C GLN A 47 5.55 -12.35 0.00
N GLY A 48 6.09 -11.34 -0.68
CA GLY A 48 6.54 -11.47 -2.07
C GLY A 48 5.66 -10.90 -3.19
N ALA A 49 4.70 -10.02 -2.90
CA ALA A 49 4.08 -9.17 -3.92
C ALA A 49 4.36 -7.71 -3.55
N ALA A 50 4.64 -6.84 -4.54
CA ALA A 50 4.82 -5.40 -4.33
C ALA A 50 3.77 -4.89 -3.33
N HIS A 51 4.22 -4.51 -2.13
CA HIS A 51 3.36 -4.07 -1.04
C HIS A 51 2.76 -2.73 -1.45
N LEU A 52 1.58 -2.79 -2.07
CA LEU A 52 0.81 -1.59 -2.41
C LEU A 52 0.53 -0.82 -1.12
N THR A 53 1.14 0.35 -0.99
CA THR A 53 1.00 1.24 0.16
C THR A 53 -0.17 2.19 -0.02
N GLN A 54 -0.66 2.73 1.10
CA GLN A 54 -1.68 3.78 1.10
C GLN A 54 -1.19 5.01 0.30
N GLU A 55 0.11 5.36 0.40
CA GLU A 55 0.70 6.48 -0.33
C GLU A 55 0.74 6.26 -1.83
N GLU A 56 1.15 5.08 -2.29
CA GLU A 56 1.19 4.77 -3.74
C GLU A 56 -0.20 4.87 -4.36
N VAL A 57 -1.22 4.31 -3.68
CA VAL A 57 -2.61 4.38 -4.15
C VAL A 57 -3.11 5.82 -4.14
N GLN A 58 -2.79 6.60 -3.11
CA GLN A 58 -3.15 8.02 -3.04
C GLN A 58 -2.48 8.83 -4.16
N HIS A 59 -1.22 8.57 -4.45
CA HIS A 59 -0.47 9.21 -5.53
C HIS A 59 -1.13 8.94 -6.89
N TRP A 60 -1.44 7.67 -7.18
CA TRP A 60 -2.12 7.26 -8.41
C TRP A 60 -3.52 7.86 -8.55
N LEU A 61 -4.30 7.88 -7.47
CA LEU A 61 -5.62 8.51 -7.48
C LEU A 61 -5.52 10.01 -7.78
N THR A 62 -4.53 10.68 -7.19
CA THR A 62 -4.25 12.11 -7.44
C THR A 62 -3.90 12.35 -8.91
N GLN A 63 -3.05 11.51 -9.51
CA GLN A 63 -2.70 11.60 -10.93
C GLN A 63 -3.92 11.35 -11.83
N ALA A 64 -4.72 10.32 -11.54
CA ALA A 64 -5.91 10.00 -12.33
C ALA A 64 -6.93 11.16 -12.33
N GLN A 65 -7.08 11.85 -11.20
CA GLN A 65 -7.95 13.03 -11.06
C GLN A 65 -7.46 14.22 -11.89
N GLN A 66 -6.16 14.35 -12.18
CA GLN A 66 -5.61 15.44 -12.99
C GLN A 66 -5.84 15.26 -14.50
N VAL A 67 -6.06 14.03 -14.96
CA VAL A 67 -6.13 13.69 -16.40
C VAL A 67 -7.56 13.83 -16.98
N ASN A 68 -8.57 14.20 -16.16
CA ASN A 68 -9.97 14.35 -16.60
C ASN A 68 -10.50 13.12 -17.39
N LEU A 69 -10.25 11.92 -16.88
CA LEU A 69 -10.72 10.68 -17.48
C LEU A 69 -12.26 10.58 -17.40
N THR A 70 -12.94 10.41 -18.54
CA THR A 70 -14.42 10.43 -18.62
C THR A 70 -15.03 9.12 -19.10
N ASP A 71 -14.24 8.19 -19.62
CA ASP A 71 -14.73 6.91 -20.09
C ASP A 71 -15.12 5.98 -18.93
N ALA A 72 -16.07 5.08 -19.21
CA ALA A 72 -16.66 4.21 -18.19
C ALA A 72 -15.67 3.20 -17.59
N THR A 73 -14.57 2.88 -18.28
CA THR A 73 -13.54 1.96 -17.78
C THR A 73 -12.63 2.68 -16.79
N SER A 74 -12.17 3.87 -17.16
CA SER A 74 -11.34 4.69 -16.27
C SER A 74 -12.06 5.05 -14.97
N LEU A 75 -13.34 5.43 -15.06
CA LEU A 75 -14.15 5.72 -13.88
C LEU A 75 -14.32 4.50 -12.96
N ARG A 76 -14.33 3.27 -13.49
CA ARG A 76 -14.35 2.05 -12.68
C ARG A 76 -13.02 1.83 -11.97
N GLY A 77 -11.90 2.00 -12.67
CA GLY A 77 -10.57 1.90 -12.06
C GLY A 77 -10.35 2.93 -10.95
N ILE A 78 -10.79 4.18 -11.15
CA ILE A 78 -10.73 5.23 -10.12
C ILE A 78 -11.51 4.81 -8.86
N ARG A 79 -12.74 4.31 -9.01
CA ARG A 79 -13.54 3.82 -7.86
C ARG A 79 -12.87 2.67 -7.13
N TYR A 80 -12.22 1.77 -7.86
CA TYR A 80 -11.46 0.68 -7.25
C TYR A 80 -10.27 1.20 -6.45
N LEU A 81 -9.53 2.20 -6.97
CA LEU A 81 -8.45 2.87 -6.24
C LEU A 81 -8.96 3.56 -4.96
N GLU A 82 -10.12 4.23 -5.00
CA GLU A 82 -10.75 4.82 -3.82
C GLU A 82 -11.11 3.77 -2.75
N GLN A 83 -11.69 2.64 -3.18
CA GLN A 83 -12.00 1.53 -2.28
C GLN A 83 -10.74 0.92 -1.67
N LEU A 84 -9.69 0.73 -2.48
CA LEU A 84 -8.42 0.21 -2.02
C LEU A 84 -7.76 1.17 -1.02
N LEU A 85 -7.78 2.48 -1.30
CA LEU A 85 -7.28 3.50 -0.39
C LEU A 85 -7.99 3.46 0.96
N SER A 86 -9.33 3.35 0.94
CA SER A 86 -10.12 3.21 2.16
C SER A 86 -9.83 1.92 2.93
N ALA A 87 -9.47 0.84 2.25
CA ALA A 87 -9.12 -0.44 2.87
C ALA A 87 -7.69 -0.44 3.46
N LEU A 88 -6.78 0.31 2.85
CA LEU A 88 -5.38 0.43 3.28
C LEU A 88 -5.17 1.49 4.37
N THR A 89 -6.13 2.39 4.59
CA THR A 89 -6.05 3.44 5.60
C THR A 89 -6.62 2.92 6.94
N PRO A 90 -5.79 2.73 7.99
CA PRO A 90 -6.27 2.30 9.29
C PRO A 90 -7.18 3.36 9.92
N LYS A 91 -8.17 2.91 10.70
CA LYS A 91 -9.07 3.82 11.42
C LYS A 91 -8.51 4.30 12.75
N GLU A 92 -7.61 3.52 13.34
CA GLU A 92 -7.01 3.79 14.66
C GLU A 92 -5.51 3.54 14.62
N THR A 93 -4.77 4.30 15.41
CA THR A 93 -3.34 4.05 15.63
C THR A 93 -3.19 2.99 16.71
N ALA A 94 -2.50 1.88 16.40
CA ALA A 94 -2.39 0.75 17.32
C ALA A 94 -1.07 0.01 17.15
N LEU A 95 -0.50 -0.44 18.27
CA LEU A 95 0.56 -1.44 18.29
C LEU A 95 -0.07 -2.82 18.22
N LEU A 96 0.39 -3.65 17.29
CA LEU A 96 -0.13 -4.99 17.07
C LEU A 96 0.78 -6.04 17.75
N ALA A 97 0.30 -7.29 17.81
CA ALA A 97 1.04 -8.35 18.48
C ALA A 97 2.38 -8.63 17.77
N ASN A 98 3.46 -8.67 18.53
CA ASN A 98 4.77 -9.01 18.00
C ASN A 98 4.84 -10.49 17.59
N TYR A 99 5.51 -10.78 16.48
CA TYR A 99 5.64 -12.15 15.98
C TYR A 99 6.96 -12.38 15.25
N PRO A 100 7.49 -13.61 15.24
CA PRO A 100 7.10 -14.74 16.09
C PRO A 100 7.64 -14.60 17.54
N ASN A 101 6.84 -15.03 18.53
CA ASN A 101 7.24 -15.14 19.94
C ASN A 101 6.69 -16.47 20.51
N PRO A 102 7.44 -17.35 21.21
CA PRO A 102 8.80 -17.22 21.79
C PRO A 102 9.94 -18.07 21.15
N PHE A 103 11.20 -17.63 21.41
CA PHE A 103 12.54 -18.18 21.05
C PHE A 103 13.20 -17.77 19.72
N ASN A 104 12.78 -16.69 19.05
CA ASN A 104 13.48 -16.18 17.88
C ASN A 104 14.42 -15.00 18.24
N PRO A 105 15.64 -14.93 17.66
CA PRO A 105 16.55 -13.79 17.84
C PRO A 105 16.06 -12.50 17.16
N GLU A 106 14.98 -12.60 16.37
CA GLU A 106 14.33 -11.50 15.68
C GLU A 106 12.81 -11.61 15.88
N THR A 107 12.15 -10.47 16.10
CA THR A 107 10.68 -10.37 16.17
C THR A 107 10.26 -9.14 15.38
N TRP A 108 9.16 -9.28 14.63
CA TRP A 108 8.44 -8.18 14.02
C TRP A 108 7.56 -7.51 15.07
N ILE A 109 7.49 -6.19 15.02
CA ILE A 109 6.64 -5.36 15.88
C ILE A 109 5.70 -4.60 14.94
N PRO A 110 4.61 -5.23 14.50
CA PRO A 110 3.67 -4.59 13.59
C PRO A 110 2.92 -3.45 14.30
N TYR A 111 2.63 -2.39 13.56
CA TYR A 111 1.78 -1.31 14.04
C TYR A 111 1.03 -0.65 12.89
N GLN A 112 0.02 0.13 13.23
CA GLN A 112 -0.76 0.88 12.25
C GLN A 112 -0.93 2.33 12.71
N LEU A 113 -0.97 3.23 11.75
CA LEU A 113 -1.14 4.67 11.94
C LEU A 113 -2.41 5.13 11.23
N ALA A 114 -3.37 5.69 11.97
CA ALA A 114 -4.58 6.26 11.38
C ALA A 114 -4.32 7.61 10.68
N LYS A 115 -3.26 8.29 11.07
CA LYS A 115 -2.84 9.58 10.55
C LYS A 115 -1.31 9.65 10.51
N PRO A 116 -0.73 10.43 9.60
CA PRO A 116 0.70 10.68 9.59
C PRO A 116 1.20 11.26 10.92
N THR A 117 2.30 10.73 11.46
CA THR A 117 2.86 11.15 12.75
C THR A 117 4.32 10.73 12.89
N ASP A 118 5.05 11.36 13.81
CA ASP A 118 6.33 10.83 14.30
C ASP A 118 6.12 9.57 15.15
N VAL A 119 6.94 8.55 14.91
CA VAL A 119 6.87 7.24 15.58
C VAL A 119 8.18 6.96 16.31
N SER A 120 8.06 6.56 17.57
CA SER A 120 9.13 5.92 18.33
C SER A 120 8.60 4.69 19.06
N ILE A 121 9.41 3.63 19.12
CA ILE A 121 9.08 2.38 19.81
C ILE A 121 10.09 2.17 20.92
N SER A 122 9.63 2.18 22.17
CA SER A 122 10.45 1.87 23.34
C SER A 122 10.21 0.43 23.80
N ILE A 123 11.28 -0.35 23.88
CA ILE A 123 11.29 -1.75 24.28
C ILE A 123 11.81 -1.84 25.71
N TYR A 124 11.01 -2.45 26.58
CA TYR A 124 11.31 -2.62 28.00
C TYR A 124 11.52 -4.09 28.35
N ALA A 125 12.40 -4.35 29.31
CA ALA A 125 12.53 -5.64 29.96
C ALA A 125 11.32 -5.90 30.88
N VAL A 126 11.16 -7.14 31.34
CA VAL A 126 10.05 -7.56 32.22
C VAL A 126 10.02 -6.82 33.56
N ASP A 127 11.16 -6.29 34.00
CA ASP A 127 11.29 -5.48 35.21
C ASP A 127 11.02 -3.98 34.97
N GLY A 128 10.67 -3.59 33.74
CA GLY A 128 10.42 -2.21 33.34
C GLY A 128 11.67 -1.43 32.94
N THR A 129 12.86 -2.05 32.90
CA THR A 129 14.08 -1.37 32.44
C THR A 129 14.02 -1.12 30.94
N LEU A 130 14.30 0.11 30.50
CA LEU A 130 14.39 0.43 29.07
C LEU A 130 15.59 -0.31 28.44
N VAL A 131 15.33 -1.16 27.45
CA VAL A 131 16.35 -1.92 26.72
C VAL A 131 16.78 -1.16 25.47
N ARG A 132 15.82 -0.60 24.72
CA ARG A 132 16.08 0.08 23.46
C ARG A 132 14.95 1.03 23.09
N THR A 133 15.29 2.13 22.42
CA THR A 133 14.34 2.95 21.67
C THR A 133 14.66 2.85 20.18
N LEU A 134 13.63 2.70 19.36
CA LEU A 134 13.69 2.79 17.90
C LEU A 134 13.00 4.07 17.47
N ASP A 135 13.77 5.06 17.04
CA ASP A 135 13.24 6.32 16.51
C ASP A 135 13.03 6.16 15.01
N LEU A 136 11.78 5.95 14.60
CA LEU A 136 11.39 5.72 13.21
C LEU A 136 11.06 7.02 12.47
N GLY A 137 10.89 8.12 13.22
CA GLY A 137 10.61 9.45 12.70
C GLY A 137 9.20 9.56 12.11
N TYR A 138 9.01 10.57 11.26
CA TYR A 138 7.73 10.84 10.62
C TYR A 138 7.36 9.74 9.62
N GLN A 139 6.16 9.20 9.77
CA GLN A 139 5.61 8.19 8.89
C GLN A 139 4.18 8.54 8.47
N PRO A 140 3.77 8.20 7.23
CA PRO A 140 2.41 8.40 6.74
C PRO A 140 1.39 7.49 7.43
N ALA A 141 0.10 7.69 7.12
CA ALA A 141 -0.92 6.73 7.58
C ALA A 141 -0.73 5.39 6.85
N GLY A 142 -0.86 4.28 7.58
CA GLY A 142 -0.59 2.97 7.00
C GLY A 142 -0.37 1.87 8.01
N ILE A 143 -0.03 0.69 7.51
CA ILE A 143 0.29 -0.50 8.28
C ILE A 143 1.75 -0.84 8.03
N TYR A 144 2.49 -1.08 9.11
CA TYR A 144 3.93 -1.31 9.17
C TYR A 144 4.25 -2.63 9.87
#